data_AF-A0A8C1RMD6-F1
#
_entry.id   AF-A0A8C1RMD6-F1
#
_cell.length_a   1.000
_cell.length_b   1.000
_cell.length_c   1.000
_cell.angle_alpha   90.00
_cell.angle_beta   90.00
_cell.angle_gamma   90.00
#
_symmetry.space_group_name_H-M   'P 1'
#
loop_
_entity.id
_entity.type
_entity.pdbx_description
1 polymer ?
#
loop_
_entity_poly.entity_id
_entity_poly.type
_entity_poly.pdbx_seq_one_letter_code
_entity_poly.pdbx_strand_id
1 'polypeptide(L)'
;MYNEMGGEDALVGNVNKLMVTPPGYTGPPKKGHIVFDACIESGNLGRVDYISEFEFDLFIRPDTCNPRFRVWFNFTVENVRETQRVIFNIVNFSKTKSLYRDGMSPVVKSTSRPKWQRLPAKNVYYYRCPDHRRNYVMSFAFCFDREDDVYQFSYCYPYTYSRLQHYLASLERRNLDYLQREQLGLSVVSYCMFAHCVTAHLCCVSGVSVTFYYVSIFLYLLCTAHSFSLRGRTHVSVFKDE
;
A
#
# COMPACT_ATOMS: atom_id res chain seq x y z
N MET A 1 -21.34 22.58 26.11
CA MET A 1 -20.16 23.15 25.43
C MET A 1 -19.22 22.00 25.15
N TYR A 2 -19.22 21.49 23.93
CA TYR A 2 -18.33 20.40 23.52
C TYR A 2 -16.92 20.96 23.37
N ASN A 3 -15.96 20.26 23.98
CA ASN A 3 -14.58 20.68 24.12
C ASN A 3 -13.91 20.81 22.75
N GLU A 4 -13.49 22.02 22.38
CA GLU A 4 -12.75 22.36 21.16
C GLU A 4 -11.25 22.01 21.26
N MET A 5 -10.92 20.75 21.55
CA MET A 5 -9.53 20.28 21.52
C MET A 5 -9.45 18.88 20.91
N GLY A 6 -9.90 18.75 19.66
CA GLY A 6 -9.49 17.63 18.81
C GLY A 6 -8.17 17.99 18.14
N GLY A 7 -7.07 17.93 18.89
CA GLY A 7 -5.73 18.11 18.33
C GLY A 7 -5.59 17.25 17.08
N GLU A 8 -5.17 17.85 15.98
CA GLU A 8 -4.46 17.09 14.96
C GLU A 8 -3.15 16.63 15.62
N ASP A 9 -3.22 15.57 16.42
CA ASP A 9 -2.04 14.81 16.78
C ASP A 9 -1.42 14.43 15.45
N ALA A 10 -0.35 15.13 15.10
CA ALA A 10 0.41 14.84 13.90
C ALA A 10 0.71 13.34 13.94
N LEU A 11 0.21 12.58 12.97
CA LEU A 11 0.47 11.14 12.90
C LEU A 11 1.97 10.95 12.63
N VAL A 12 2.78 10.94 13.69
CA VAL A 12 4.25 11.09 13.61
C VAL A 12 4.90 9.85 12.97
N GLY A 13 4.24 8.69 13.00
CA GLY A 13 4.81 7.45 12.49
C GLY A 13 3.77 6.38 12.17
N ASN A 14 4.24 5.23 11.71
CA ASN A 14 3.39 4.06 11.54
C ASN A 14 3.06 3.45 12.90
N VAL A 15 1.88 2.84 13.00
CA VAL A 15 1.56 1.98 14.14
C VAL A 15 2.53 0.80 14.19
N ASN A 16 2.99 0.48 15.40
CA ASN A 16 3.97 -0.58 15.65
C ASN A 16 3.41 -1.51 16.72
N LYS A 17 3.00 -2.72 16.32
CA LYS A 17 2.43 -3.75 17.21
C LYS A 17 1.40 -3.17 18.20
N LEU A 18 0.53 -2.29 17.72
CA LEU A 18 -0.51 -1.65 18.50
C LEU A 18 -1.63 -2.64 18.77
N MET A 19 -1.71 -3.14 20.00
CA MET A 19 -2.86 -3.91 20.47
C MET A 19 -4.01 -2.98 20.81
N VAL A 20 -5.17 -3.23 20.22
CA VAL A 20 -6.38 -2.45 20.50
C VAL A 20 -7.31 -3.28 21.38
N THR A 21 -7.64 -2.72 22.55
CA THR A 21 -8.56 -3.32 23.53
C THR A 21 -9.77 -2.42 23.76
N PRO A 22 -10.90 -2.98 24.22
CA PRO A 22 -12.07 -2.18 24.58
C PRO A 22 -11.71 -1.13 25.65
N PRO A 23 -12.29 0.09 25.59
CA PRO A 23 -12.08 1.12 26.60
C PRO A 23 -12.39 0.60 28.01
N GLY A 24 -11.46 0.78 28.95
CA GLY A 24 -11.62 0.33 30.34
C GLY A 24 -11.31 -1.16 30.58
N TYR A 25 -10.89 -1.91 29.56
CA TYR A 25 -10.42 -3.28 29.74
C TYR A 25 -9.06 -3.33 30.48
N THR A 26 -9.01 -3.99 31.63
CA THR A 26 -7.81 -4.11 32.48
C THR A 26 -7.26 -5.54 32.60
N GLY A 27 -7.91 -6.50 31.94
CA GLY A 27 -7.47 -7.90 31.97
C GLY A 27 -6.22 -8.16 31.11
N PRO A 28 -5.69 -9.39 31.13
CA PRO A 28 -4.62 -9.78 30.22
C PRO A 28 -5.10 -9.74 28.76
N PRO A 29 -4.20 -9.53 27.77
CA PRO A 29 -4.53 -9.71 26.37
C PRO A 29 -5.20 -11.06 26.09
N LYS A 30 -6.26 -11.05 25.27
CA LYS A 30 -6.98 -12.25 24.84
C LYS A 30 -6.94 -12.34 23.32
N LYS A 31 -7.14 -13.55 22.79
CA LYS A 31 -7.39 -13.75 21.36
C LYS A 31 -8.61 -12.94 20.94
N GLY A 32 -8.46 -12.23 19.83
CA GLY A 32 -9.45 -11.27 19.33
C GLY A 32 -9.18 -9.81 19.73
N HIS A 33 -8.23 -9.54 20.63
CA HIS A 33 -7.68 -8.19 20.80
C HIS A 33 -6.68 -7.93 19.68
N ILE A 34 -7.18 -7.33 18.61
CA ILE A 34 -6.48 -7.21 17.35
C ILE A 34 -5.21 -6.35 17.53
N VAL A 35 -4.09 -6.87 17.01
CA VAL A 35 -2.81 -6.17 16.99
C VAL A 35 -2.55 -5.66 15.58
N PHE A 36 -2.41 -4.35 15.44
CA PHE A 36 -2.13 -3.66 14.18
C PHE A 36 -0.65 -3.32 14.09
N ASP A 37 -0.07 -3.54 12.92
CA ASP A 37 1.32 -3.19 12.65
C ASP A 37 1.48 -2.68 11.22
N ALA A 38 2.20 -1.58 11.05
CA ALA A 38 2.55 -1.02 9.75
C ALA A 38 4.05 -0.67 9.67
N CYS A 39 4.86 -1.15 10.62
CA CYS A 39 6.33 -1.08 10.57
C CYS A 39 6.92 -2.14 9.63
N ILE A 40 6.37 -2.20 8.42
CA ILE A 40 6.77 -3.12 7.35
C ILE A 40 7.21 -2.33 6.12
N GLU A 41 7.88 -3.01 5.19
CA GLU A 41 8.24 -2.42 3.92
C GLU A 41 6.98 -1.93 3.17
N SER A 42 7.01 -0.68 2.70
CA SER A 42 5.86 0.01 2.10
C SER A 42 4.64 0.11 3.02
N GLY A 43 4.80 -0.01 4.35
CA GLY A 43 3.71 0.10 5.32
C GLY A 43 3.18 1.52 5.49
N ASN A 44 1.86 1.66 5.63
CA ASN A 44 1.22 2.93 5.96
C ASN A 44 -0.07 2.71 6.76
N LEU A 45 -0.03 3.07 8.04
CA LEU A 45 -1.17 3.21 8.94
C LEU A 45 -0.68 4.03 10.14
N GLY A 46 -1.27 5.19 10.39
CA GLY A 46 -0.78 6.13 11.41
C GLY A 46 -1.45 5.99 12.77
N ARG A 47 -2.75 5.65 12.79
CA ARG A 47 -3.54 5.51 14.02
C ARG A 47 -4.71 4.58 13.79
N VAL A 48 -5.14 3.93 14.87
CA VAL A 48 -6.29 3.05 14.95
C VAL A 48 -7.13 3.46 16.15
N ASP A 49 -8.41 3.74 15.91
CA ASP A 49 -9.37 3.99 16.98
C ASP A 49 -10.30 2.80 17.11
N TYR A 50 -10.53 2.36 18.36
CA TYR A 50 -11.54 1.36 18.69
C TYR A 50 -12.92 2.00 18.69
N ILE A 51 -13.82 1.52 17.83
CA ILE A 51 -15.22 1.97 17.81
C ILE A 51 -16.10 0.95 18.53
N SER A 52 -15.97 -0.33 18.17
CA SER A 52 -16.64 -1.45 18.83
C SER A 52 -15.84 -2.74 18.68
N GLU A 53 -16.34 -3.85 19.22
CA GLU A 53 -15.71 -5.17 19.06
C GLU A 53 -15.53 -5.57 17.58
N PHE A 54 -16.39 -5.03 16.70
CA PHE A 54 -16.45 -5.39 15.29
C PHE A 54 -16.06 -4.23 14.36
N GLU A 55 -15.64 -3.09 14.88
CA GLU A 55 -15.44 -1.88 14.08
C GLU A 55 -14.25 -1.05 14.55
N PHE A 56 -13.41 -0.67 13.60
CA PHE A 56 -12.20 0.12 13.84
C PHE A 56 -12.06 1.23 12.81
N ASP A 57 -11.78 2.44 13.29
CA ASP A 57 -11.45 3.58 12.45
C ASP A 57 -9.95 3.66 12.26
N LEU A 58 -9.52 3.65 11.00
CA LEU A 58 -8.14 3.62 10.57
C LEU A 58 -7.77 4.96 9.93
N PHE A 59 -6.68 5.56 10.42
CA PHE A 59 -6.17 6.82 9.92
C PHE A 59 -4.86 6.58 9.19
N ILE A 60 -4.84 6.84 7.89
CA ILE A 60 -3.65 6.71 7.07
C ILE A 60 -2.79 7.97 7.15
N ARG A 61 -1.47 7.80 7.09
CA ARG A 61 -0.56 8.94 7.09
C ARG A 61 -0.61 9.64 5.73
N PRO A 62 -0.39 10.96 5.70
CA PRO A 62 -0.22 11.65 4.44
C PRO A 62 1.05 11.21 3.70
N ASP A 63 1.08 11.43 2.39
CA ASP A 63 2.28 11.22 1.59
C ASP A 63 3.41 12.15 2.04
N THR A 64 4.65 11.62 2.10
CA THR A 64 5.84 12.34 2.59
C THR A 64 6.07 13.68 1.90
N CYS A 65 5.77 13.77 0.60
CA CYS A 65 5.94 14.98 -0.20
C CYS A 65 4.63 15.73 -0.48
N ASN A 66 3.49 15.24 0.02
CA ASN A 66 2.21 15.89 -0.18
C ASN A 66 1.25 15.67 1.01
N PRO A 67 1.21 16.60 1.98
CA PRO A 67 0.40 16.46 3.20
C PRO A 67 -1.12 16.40 2.94
N ARG A 68 -1.57 16.74 1.73
CA ARG A 68 -2.99 16.74 1.36
C ARG A 68 -3.47 15.37 0.89
N PHE A 69 -2.59 14.53 0.36
CA PHE A 69 -2.98 13.23 -0.19
C PHE A 69 -2.77 12.10 0.80
N ARG A 70 -3.82 11.28 0.92
CA ARG A 70 -3.95 10.10 1.75
C ARG A 70 -4.69 9.06 0.91
N VAL A 71 -3.95 8.12 0.32
CA VAL A 71 -4.51 7.12 -0.60
C VAL A 71 -3.97 5.73 -0.30
N TRP A 72 -2.68 5.63 0.02
CA TRP A 72 -2.03 4.35 0.26
C TRP A 72 -2.25 3.86 1.68
N PHE A 73 -2.60 2.58 1.83
CA PHE A 73 -2.50 1.87 3.11
C PHE A 73 -1.89 0.49 2.89
N ASN A 74 -1.13 0.06 3.88
CA ASN A 74 -0.55 -1.27 3.92
C ASN A 74 -0.20 -1.58 5.38
N PHE A 75 -0.87 -2.57 5.95
CA PHE A 75 -0.71 -2.91 7.36
C PHE A 75 -1.00 -4.40 7.56
N THR A 76 -0.47 -4.94 8.65
CA THR A 76 -0.73 -6.27 9.13
C THR A 76 -1.61 -6.26 10.37
N VAL A 77 -2.32 -7.36 10.54
CA VAL A 77 -3.20 -7.65 11.65
C VAL A 77 -2.88 -9.05 12.17
N GLU A 78 -2.69 -9.16 13.48
CA GLU A 78 -2.47 -10.44 14.19
C GLU A 78 -3.28 -10.49 15.51
N ASN A 79 -3.14 -11.61 16.25
CA ASN A 79 -3.89 -11.88 17.48
C ASN A 79 -5.42 -11.88 17.29
N VAL A 80 -5.87 -12.30 16.12
CA VAL A 80 -7.29 -12.44 15.77
C VAL A 80 -7.88 -13.72 16.36
N ARG A 81 -9.21 -13.81 16.42
CA ARG A 81 -9.93 -15.04 16.74
C ARG A 81 -10.56 -15.62 15.47
N GLU A 82 -10.62 -16.95 15.38
CA GLU A 82 -11.37 -17.62 14.31
C GLU A 82 -12.84 -17.15 14.32
N THR A 83 -13.43 -16.99 13.13
CA THR A 83 -14.79 -16.47 12.88
C THR A 83 -15.03 -15.01 13.31
N GLN A 84 -14.01 -14.30 13.80
CA GLN A 84 -14.14 -12.90 14.17
C GLN A 84 -14.38 -12.05 12.91
N ARG A 85 -15.47 -11.28 12.94
CA ARG A 85 -15.87 -10.38 11.85
C ARG A 85 -15.55 -8.96 12.24
N VAL A 86 -14.88 -8.24 11.35
CA VAL A 86 -14.45 -6.88 11.61
C VAL A 86 -14.68 -6.01 10.38
N ILE A 87 -15.09 -4.77 10.63
CA ILE A 87 -15.19 -3.69 9.67
C ILE A 87 -14.03 -2.74 9.93
N PHE A 88 -13.22 -2.52 8.90
CA PHE A 88 -12.15 -1.53 8.91
C PHE A 88 -12.59 -0.31 8.12
N ASN A 89 -12.63 0.86 8.77
CA ASN A 89 -13.01 2.13 8.16
C ASN A 89 -11.79 2.99 7.89
N ILE A 90 -11.40 3.20 6.64
CA ILE A 90 -10.39 4.22 6.29
C ILE A 90 -11.10 5.58 6.24
N VAL A 91 -10.99 6.36 7.32
CA VAL A 91 -11.83 7.56 7.55
C VAL A 91 -11.28 8.86 6.97
N ASN A 92 -9.98 8.90 6.65
CA ASN A 92 -9.29 10.10 6.17
C ASN A 92 -8.78 9.96 4.72
N PHE A 93 -9.58 9.30 3.86
CA PHE A 93 -9.24 9.03 2.47
C PHE A 93 -9.38 10.28 1.58
N SER A 94 -8.31 10.69 0.87
CA SER A 94 -8.28 11.96 0.12
C SER A 94 -8.86 11.90 -1.30
N LYS A 95 -9.37 10.74 -1.78
CA LYS A 95 -10.08 10.71 -3.06
C LYS A 95 -11.54 11.07 -2.87
N THR A 96 -12.11 11.80 -3.83
CA THR A 96 -13.54 12.14 -3.90
C THR A 96 -14.28 11.31 -4.97
N LYS A 97 -13.60 11.01 -6.07
CA LYS A 97 -14.01 10.05 -7.10
C LYS A 97 -13.06 8.86 -7.03
N SER A 98 -13.54 7.73 -6.55
CA SER A 98 -12.71 6.55 -6.33
C SER A 98 -13.30 5.35 -7.05
N LEU A 99 -12.42 4.55 -7.67
CA LEU A 99 -12.80 3.32 -8.39
C LEU A 99 -13.42 2.26 -7.48
N TYR A 100 -13.38 2.45 -6.15
CA TYR A 100 -14.15 1.61 -5.22
C TYR A 100 -15.66 1.71 -5.45
N ARG A 101 -16.16 2.80 -6.06
CA ARG A 101 -17.55 2.86 -6.52
C ARG A 101 -17.82 1.95 -7.72
N ASP A 102 -16.77 1.65 -8.49
CA ASP A 102 -16.81 0.89 -9.73
C ASP A 102 -16.21 -0.52 -9.56
N GLY A 103 -16.24 -1.06 -8.33
CA GLY A 103 -15.86 -2.45 -8.05
C GLY A 103 -14.39 -2.70 -7.72
N MET A 104 -13.55 -1.67 -7.57
CA MET A 104 -12.23 -1.84 -6.98
C MET A 104 -12.36 -2.33 -5.53
N SER A 105 -11.45 -3.22 -5.10
CA SER A 105 -11.39 -3.71 -3.72
C SER A 105 -9.96 -3.77 -3.21
N PRO A 106 -9.72 -3.64 -1.89
CA PRO A 106 -8.41 -3.87 -1.31
C PRO A 106 -7.93 -5.30 -1.57
N VAL A 107 -6.64 -5.54 -1.39
CA VAL A 107 -6.07 -6.89 -1.42
C VAL A 107 -5.72 -7.35 -0.02
N VAL A 108 -5.85 -8.66 0.20
CA VAL A 108 -5.45 -9.34 1.42
C VAL A 108 -4.56 -10.52 1.08
N LYS A 109 -3.62 -10.83 1.97
CA LYS A 109 -2.95 -12.13 2.05
C LYS A 109 -2.79 -12.52 3.51
N SER A 110 -2.43 -13.76 3.78
CA SER A 110 -2.05 -14.20 5.12
C SER A 110 -0.76 -15.03 5.10
N THR A 111 -0.22 -15.35 6.27
CA THR A 111 0.93 -16.26 6.41
C THR A 111 0.69 -17.62 5.75
N SER A 112 -0.49 -18.22 5.94
CA SER A 112 -0.85 -19.48 5.28
C SER A 112 -1.22 -19.34 3.80
N ARG A 113 -1.64 -18.13 3.37
CA ARG A 113 -2.02 -17.82 1.97
C ARG A 113 -1.19 -16.64 1.46
N PRO A 114 0.05 -16.87 1.01
CA PRO A 114 0.98 -15.80 0.66
C PRO A 114 0.63 -15.06 -0.64
N LYS A 115 -0.28 -15.60 -1.46
CA LYS A 115 -0.74 -14.98 -2.70
C LYS A 115 -1.78 -13.90 -2.39
N TRP A 116 -1.54 -12.69 -2.87
CA TRP A 116 -2.49 -11.59 -2.77
C TRP A 116 -3.80 -11.89 -3.50
N GLN A 117 -4.92 -11.68 -2.81
CA GLN A 117 -6.27 -11.84 -3.34
C GLN A 117 -7.09 -10.56 -3.11
N ARG A 118 -7.92 -10.19 -4.09
CA ARG A 118 -8.85 -9.07 -3.96
C ARG A 118 -9.97 -9.46 -2.99
N LEU A 119 -10.34 -8.54 -2.10
CA LEU A 119 -11.54 -8.70 -1.29
C LEU A 119 -12.78 -8.72 -2.20
N PRO A 120 -13.84 -9.48 -1.84
CA PRO A 120 -15.09 -9.42 -2.57
C PRO A 120 -15.63 -8.00 -2.59
N ALA A 121 -15.95 -7.45 -3.76
CA ALA A 121 -16.44 -6.07 -3.89
C ALA A 121 -17.70 -5.81 -3.06
N LYS A 122 -18.55 -6.82 -2.87
CA LYS A 122 -19.74 -6.76 -2.00
C LYS A 122 -19.44 -6.49 -0.52
N ASN A 123 -18.20 -6.71 -0.08
CA ASN A 123 -17.76 -6.46 1.29
C ASN A 123 -17.06 -5.09 1.42
N VAL A 124 -16.99 -4.30 0.35
CA VAL A 124 -16.29 -3.02 0.32
C VAL A 124 -17.30 -1.92 0.01
N TYR A 125 -17.26 -0.88 0.84
CA TYR A 125 -18.18 0.23 0.79
C TYR A 125 -17.39 1.52 0.70
N TYR A 126 -17.86 2.47 -0.11
CA TYR A 126 -17.23 3.77 -0.24
C TYR A 126 -18.29 4.86 -0.31
N TYR A 127 -18.39 5.64 0.77
CA TYR A 127 -19.48 6.57 1.00
C TYR A 127 -18.97 7.85 1.66
N ARG A 128 -19.83 8.88 1.67
CA ARG A 128 -19.53 10.14 2.36
C ARG A 128 -20.16 10.08 3.75
N CYS A 129 -19.36 10.14 4.79
CA CYS A 129 -19.85 10.07 6.16
C CYS A 129 -19.99 11.47 6.76
N PRO A 130 -21.20 11.91 7.18
CA PRO A 130 -21.39 13.19 7.86
C PRO A 130 -20.56 13.30 9.14
N ASP A 131 -20.46 12.22 9.91
CA ASP A 131 -19.84 12.19 11.23
C ASP A 131 -18.31 12.32 11.17
N HIS A 132 -17.69 11.85 10.08
CA HIS A 132 -16.26 12.05 9.83
C HIS A 132 -15.96 13.33 9.04
N ARG A 133 -16.46 14.47 9.52
CA ARG A 133 -16.24 15.81 8.89
C ARG A 133 -16.65 15.86 7.41
N ARG A 134 -17.66 15.09 7.01
CA ARG A 134 -18.10 14.94 5.60
C ARG A 134 -17.01 14.40 4.65
N ASN A 135 -16.00 13.72 5.19
CA ASN A 135 -14.98 13.03 4.41
C ASN A 135 -15.54 11.76 3.76
N TYR A 136 -14.81 11.28 2.76
CA TYR A 136 -15.08 9.98 2.18
C TYR A 136 -14.45 8.88 3.03
N VAL A 137 -15.26 7.88 3.35
CA VAL A 137 -14.85 6.69 4.12
C VAL A 137 -14.86 5.49 3.18
N MET A 138 -13.78 4.72 3.22
CA MET A 138 -13.72 3.39 2.61
C MET A 138 -13.81 2.35 3.72
N SER A 139 -14.90 1.62 3.78
CA SER A 139 -15.09 0.54 4.75
C SER A 139 -14.95 -0.81 4.06
N PHE A 140 -14.29 -1.77 4.70
CA PHE A 140 -14.31 -3.15 4.22
C PHE A 140 -14.50 -4.13 5.37
N ALA A 141 -15.39 -5.10 5.15
CA ALA A 141 -15.69 -6.15 6.09
C ALA A 141 -14.83 -7.38 5.81
N PHE A 142 -14.25 -7.95 6.87
CA PHE A 142 -13.42 -9.15 6.80
C PHE A 142 -13.80 -10.13 7.90
N CYS A 143 -13.73 -11.43 7.58
CA CYS A 143 -13.99 -12.52 8.51
C CYS A 143 -12.72 -13.34 8.63
N PHE A 144 -12.09 -13.32 9.80
CA PHE A 144 -10.88 -14.08 10.07
C PHE A 144 -11.23 -15.56 10.20
N ASP A 145 -10.43 -16.42 9.57
CA ASP A 145 -10.66 -17.86 9.51
C ASP A 145 -9.53 -18.69 10.12
N ARG A 146 -8.39 -18.07 10.44
CA ARG A 146 -7.27 -18.70 11.14
C ARG A 146 -6.68 -17.73 12.16
N GLU A 147 -6.59 -18.17 13.41
CA GLU A 147 -6.15 -17.35 14.55
C GLU A 147 -4.63 -17.27 14.74
N ASP A 148 -3.88 -18.18 14.12
CA ASP A 148 -2.41 -18.19 14.11
C ASP A 148 -1.83 -17.44 12.91
N ASP A 149 -2.70 -16.98 12.00
CA ASP A 149 -2.28 -16.26 10.81
C ASP A 149 -2.09 -14.76 11.07
N VAL A 150 -1.07 -14.20 10.43
CA VAL A 150 -0.93 -12.75 10.27
C VAL A 150 -1.53 -12.36 8.93
N TYR A 151 -2.52 -11.47 8.94
CA TYR A 151 -3.19 -10.98 7.74
C TYR A 151 -2.58 -9.65 7.34
N GLN A 152 -2.28 -9.48 6.06
CA GLN A 152 -1.80 -8.22 5.51
C GLN A 152 -2.85 -7.65 4.57
N PHE A 153 -3.26 -6.41 4.81
CA PHE A 153 -4.20 -5.67 3.97
C PHE A 153 -3.47 -4.54 3.26
N SER A 154 -3.78 -4.34 1.98
CA SER A 154 -3.22 -3.25 1.21
C SER A 154 -4.20 -2.67 0.20
N TYR A 155 -4.01 -1.40 -0.13
CA TYR A 155 -4.79 -0.66 -1.12
C TYR A 155 -4.81 -1.36 -2.49
N CYS A 156 -3.63 -1.77 -2.97
CA CYS A 156 -3.45 -2.58 -4.17
C CYS A 156 -2.26 -3.53 -3.99
N TYR A 157 -1.88 -4.28 -5.03
CA TYR A 157 -0.74 -5.20 -4.96
C TYR A 157 0.55 -4.42 -4.66
N PRO A 158 1.15 -4.57 -3.46
CA PRO A 158 2.37 -3.86 -3.14
C PRO A 158 3.54 -4.45 -3.95
N TYR A 159 4.38 -3.57 -4.45
CA TYR A 159 5.65 -3.92 -5.06
C TYR A 159 6.77 -3.25 -4.26
N THR A 160 7.54 -4.05 -3.53
CA THR A 160 8.49 -3.55 -2.54
C THR A 160 9.89 -3.33 -3.12
N TYR A 161 10.75 -2.62 -2.37
CA TYR A 161 12.11 -2.26 -2.79
C TYR A 161 12.93 -3.52 -2.89
N SER A 162 12.84 -4.35 -1.85
CA SER A 162 13.52 -5.65 -1.79
C SER A 162 13.13 -6.51 -3.00
N ARG A 163 11.84 -6.53 -3.36
CA ARG A 163 11.36 -7.25 -4.55
C ARG A 163 11.95 -6.68 -5.84
N LEU A 164 11.99 -5.35 -5.98
CA LEU A 164 12.66 -4.69 -7.10
C LEU A 164 14.13 -5.12 -7.15
N GLN A 165 14.87 -4.98 -6.06
CA GLN A 165 16.30 -5.30 -6.01
C GLN A 165 16.58 -6.76 -6.38
N HIS A 166 15.78 -7.70 -5.87
CA HIS A 166 15.91 -9.11 -6.25
C HIS A 166 15.61 -9.36 -7.73
N TYR A 167 14.62 -8.67 -8.29
CA TYR A 167 14.31 -8.74 -9.71
C TYR A 167 15.45 -8.18 -10.57
N LEU A 168 16.00 -7.02 -10.19
CA LEU A 168 17.14 -6.44 -10.91
C LEU A 168 18.38 -7.35 -10.83
N ALA A 169 18.67 -7.89 -9.65
CA ALA A 169 19.78 -8.83 -9.45
C ALA A 169 19.58 -10.16 -10.20
N SER A 170 18.33 -10.59 -10.45
CA SER A 170 18.07 -11.78 -11.26
C SER A 170 18.27 -11.51 -12.75
N LEU A 171 17.95 -10.30 -13.22
CA LEU A 171 18.23 -9.88 -14.58
C LEU A 171 19.74 -9.76 -14.85
N GLU A 172 20.50 -9.19 -13.92
CA GLU A 172 21.97 -9.10 -14.03
C GLU A 172 22.63 -10.49 -14.10
N ARG A 173 22.15 -11.44 -13.29
CA ARG A 173 22.64 -12.83 -13.32
C ARG A 173 22.38 -13.56 -14.63
N ARG A 174 21.41 -13.11 -15.43
CA ARG A 174 21.16 -13.68 -16.76
C ARG A 174 22.21 -13.25 -17.79
N ASN A 175 23.05 -12.27 -17.47
CA ASN A 175 24.15 -11.77 -18.31
C ASN A 175 23.72 -11.55 -19.77
N LEU A 176 22.63 -10.82 -19.95
CA LEU A 176 22.08 -10.53 -21.27
C LEU A 176 22.92 -9.43 -21.90
N ASP A 177 23.49 -9.69 -23.09
CA ASP A 177 24.39 -8.75 -23.80
C ASP A 177 23.76 -7.38 -24.09
N TYR A 178 22.43 -7.33 -24.09
CA TYR A 178 21.63 -6.13 -24.34
C TYR A 178 21.18 -5.42 -23.06
N LEU A 179 21.52 -5.90 -21.86
CA LEU A 179 21.09 -5.31 -20.60
C LEU A 179 22.29 -4.75 -19.83
N GLN A 180 22.30 -3.43 -19.64
CA GLN A 180 23.27 -2.77 -18.76
C GLN A 180 22.51 -2.01 -17.66
N ARG A 181 22.84 -2.29 -16.40
CA ARG A 181 22.31 -1.56 -15.24
C ARG A 181 23.28 -0.45 -14.87
N GLU A 182 22.78 0.77 -14.76
CA GLU A 182 23.55 1.91 -14.28
C GLU A 182 22.79 2.59 -13.13
N GLN A 183 23.50 2.92 -12.06
CA GLN A 183 22.95 3.72 -10.98
C GLN A 183 23.04 5.19 -11.38
N LEU A 184 21.88 5.81 -11.65
CA LEU A 184 21.84 7.21 -12.07
C LEU A 184 22.01 8.19 -10.90
N GLY A 185 21.73 7.75 -9.68
CA GLY A 185 21.85 8.58 -8.49
C GLY A 185 21.10 8.01 -7.28
N LEU A 186 20.96 8.85 -6.27
CA LEU A 186 20.20 8.56 -5.05
C LEU A 186 18.92 9.39 -5.01
N SER A 187 17.86 8.84 -4.42
CA SER A 187 16.63 9.58 -4.14
C SER A 187 16.83 10.55 -2.97
N VAL A 188 15.84 11.41 -2.73
CA VAL A 188 15.85 12.40 -1.63
C VAL A 188 15.99 11.76 -0.24
N VAL A 189 15.65 10.48 -0.12
CA VAL A 189 15.79 9.68 1.11
C VAL A 189 16.86 8.59 0.97
N SER A 190 17.82 8.77 0.05
CA SER A 190 18.98 7.92 -0.17
C SER A 190 18.71 6.49 -0.64
N TYR A 191 17.53 6.22 -1.23
CA TYR A 191 17.34 4.97 -1.99
C TYR A 191 18.00 5.08 -3.37
N CYS A 192 18.68 4.03 -3.82
CA CYS A 192 19.31 4.02 -5.14
C CYS A 192 18.25 4.10 -6.25
N MET A 193 18.41 5.07 -7.17
CA MET A 193 17.65 5.14 -8.41
C MET A 193 18.43 4.43 -9.50
N PHE A 194 17.83 3.38 -10.06
CA PHE A 194 18.44 2.59 -11.14
C PHE A 194 17.72 2.91 -12.45
N ALA A 195 18.50 3.17 -13.51
CA ALA A 195 17.99 3.05 -14.87
C ALA A 195 18.51 1.78 -15.50
N HIS A 196 17.70 1.21 -16.39
CA HIS A 196 18.06 0.01 -17.13
C HIS A 196 18.20 0.40 -18.59
N CYS A 197 19.43 0.36 -19.10
CA CYS A 197 19.61 0.43 -20.53
C CYS A 197 19.27 -0.94 -21.11
N VAL A 198 18.24 -1.02 -21.95
CA VAL A 198 17.91 -2.23 -22.71
C VAL A 198 18.28 -1.93 -24.16
N THR A 199 19.50 -2.26 -24.54
CA THR A 199 19.97 -2.13 -25.92
C THR A 199 19.46 -3.30 -26.75
N ALA A 200 18.20 -3.28 -27.17
CA ALA A 200 17.72 -4.28 -28.11
C ALA A 200 18.47 -4.13 -29.45
N HIS A 201 19.44 -5.00 -29.72
CA HIS A 201 19.94 -5.22 -31.06
C HIS A 201 18.83 -5.89 -31.87
N LEU A 202 17.88 -5.11 -32.38
CA LEU A 202 17.01 -5.55 -33.46
C LEU A 202 17.92 -5.77 -34.68
N CYS A 203 18.38 -7.01 -34.82
CA CYS A 203 18.99 -7.45 -36.06
C CYS A 203 17.88 -7.52 -37.11
N CYS A 204 17.56 -6.38 -37.73
CA CYS A 204 16.75 -6.31 -38.93
C CYS A 204 17.42 -5.37 -39.93
N VAL A 205 18.20 -6.00 -40.81
CA VAL A 205 18.43 -5.65 -42.23
C VAL A 205 19.24 -4.38 -42.57
N SER A 206 19.60 -3.48 -41.65
CA SER A 206 20.33 -2.26 -42.09
C SER A 206 21.38 -1.65 -41.14
N GLY A 207 21.95 -2.40 -40.20
CA GLY A 207 23.12 -1.95 -39.43
C GLY A 207 22.87 -0.76 -38.48
N VAL A 208 21.61 -0.45 -38.15
CA VAL A 208 21.25 0.59 -37.18
C VAL A 208 20.97 -0.08 -35.83
N SER A 209 21.84 0.15 -34.85
CA SER A 209 21.57 -0.21 -33.46
C SER A 209 20.63 0.83 -32.84
N VAL A 210 19.44 0.40 -32.42
CA VAL A 210 18.49 1.26 -31.69
C VAL A 210 18.63 0.97 -30.20
N THR A 211 19.25 1.90 -29.46
CA THR A 211 19.36 1.80 -28.00
C THR A 211 18.08 2.32 -27.36
N PHE A 212 17.34 1.45 -26.67
CA PHE A 212 16.17 1.85 -25.89
C PHE A 212 16.59 2.06 -24.43
N TYR A 213 16.53 3.32 -23.97
CA TYR A 213 16.69 3.63 -22.57
C TYR A 213 15.38 3.33 -21.83
N TYR A 214 15.30 2.19 -21.17
CA TYR A 214 14.22 1.90 -20.23
C TYR A 214 14.60 2.47 -18.87
N VAL A 215 14.23 3.73 -18.62
CA VAL A 215 14.23 4.21 -17.24
C VAL A 215 13.13 3.43 -16.53
N SER A 216 13.53 2.35 -15.83
CA SER A 216 12.69 1.57 -14.94
C SER A 216 12.40 2.44 -13.72
N ILE A 217 11.60 3.48 -13.92
CA ILE A 217 10.79 4.11 -12.89
C ILE A 217 9.62 3.14 -12.63
N PHE A 218 9.93 1.89 -12.31
CA PHE A 218 8.91 0.90 -12.00
C PHE A 218 8.34 1.25 -10.62
N LEU A 219 7.20 1.94 -10.66
CA LEU A 219 6.13 1.95 -9.67
C LEU A 219 6.47 2.26 -8.19
N TYR A 220 7.68 2.68 -7.87
CA TYR A 220 7.94 3.33 -6.57
C TYR A 220 7.04 4.57 -6.39
N LEU A 221 6.74 5.23 -7.50
CA LEU A 221 5.95 6.45 -7.60
C LEU A 221 4.43 6.30 -7.39
N LEU A 222 3.88 5.08 -7.32
CA LEU A 222 2.46 4.91 -6.96
C LEU A 222 2.23 4.74 -5.45
N CYS A 223 3.29 4.45 -4.68
CA CYS A 223 3.25 4.43 -3.21
C CYS A 223 3.76 5.72 -2.55
N THR A 224 4.48 6.57 -3.29
CA THR A 224 4.79 7.94 -2.87
C THR A 224 4.47 8.87 -4.03
N ALA A 225 3.44 9.72 -3.87
CA ALA A 225 3.08 10.72 -4.88
C ALA A 225 4.25 11.65 -5.19
N HIS A 226 5.04 11.31 -6.20
CA HIS A 226 5.95 12.22 -6.87
C HIS A 226 5.26 12.69 -8.16
N SER A 227 4.83 13.95 -8.19
CA SER A 227 4.52 14.60 -9.47
C SER A 227 5.84 14.84 -10.18
N PHE A 228 6.13 14.08 -11.25
CA PHE A 228 7.08 14.50 -12.27
C PHE A 228 6.29 14.98 -13.48
N SER A 229 6.43 16.27 -13.78
CA SER A 229 6.04 16.83 -15.08
C SER A 229 7.08 16.40 -16.11
N LEU A 230 6.91 15.21 -16.69
CA LEU A 230 7.63 14.83 -17.91
C LEU A 230 6.92 15.49 -19.10
N ARG A 231 7.43 16.65 -19.54
CA ARG A 231 7.18 17.12 -20.91
C ARG A 231 7.98 16.23 -21.86
N GLY A 232 7.37 15.12 -22.26
CA GLY A 232 7.93 14.22 -23.26
C GLY A 232 6.94 13.08 -23.52
N ARG A 233 6.48 12.93 -24.77
CA ARG A 233 5.56 11.86 -25.17
C ARG A 233 6.25 10.51 -24.97
N THR A 234 5.97 9.81 -23.89
CA THR A 234 6.32 8.39 -23.74
C THR A 234 5.08 7.53 -23.92
N HIS A 235 5.10 6.72 -24.97
CA HIS A 235 4.08 5.73 -25.28
C HIS A 235 4.19 4.61 -24.23
N VAL A 236 3.13 4.41 -23.43
CA VAL A 236 3.07 3.35 -22.42
C VAL A 236 2.45 2.12 -23.07
N SER A 237 3.25 1.10 -23.31
CA SER A 237 2.79 -0.24 -23.69
C SER A 237 2.66 -1.07 -22.42
N VAL A 238 1.43 -1.45 -22.05
CA VAL A 238 1.16 -2.37 -20.94
C VAL A 238 1.33 -3.79 -21.45
N PHE A 239 2.37 -4.49 -21.00
CA PHE A 239 2.44 -5.94 -21.14
C PHE A 239 1.65 -6.58 -19.99
N LYS A 240 0.66 -7.39 -20.35
CA LYS A 240 0.04 -8.37 -19.46
C LYS A 240 0.98 -9.57 -19.42
N ASP A 241 1.47 -9.92 -18.24
CA ASP A 241 2.04 -11.25 -18.02
C ASP A 241 0.88 -12.25 -17.85
N GLU A 242 0.91 -13.32 -18.63
CA GLU A 242 0.08 -14.53 -18.48
C GLU A 242 0.44 -15.32 -17.21
#